data_AF-A0A5U8XPH1-F1
#
_entry.id   AF-A0A5U8XPH1-F1
#
_cell.length_a   1.000
_cell.length_b   1.000
_cell.length_c   1.000
_cell.angle_alpha   90.00
_cell.angle_beta   90.00
_cell.angle_gamma   90.00
#
_symmetry.space_group_name_H-M   'P 1'
#
loop_
_entity.id
_entity.type
_entity.pdbx_description
1 polymer ?
#
loop_
_entity_poly.entity_id
_entity_poly.type
_entity_poly.pdbx_seq_one_letter_code
_entity_poly.pdbx_strand_id
1 'polypeptide(L)'
;MNIRDIGPAMATMVSNVTTIVPRFFSGTKDDVVLATYSDVDEVSKWIKREQYANFLGMQVPVPPGFNAFVFDHIKQLEDVWKVLEGVVDGVLKPVNHELAGLANAPAMLTVPVAFRMSGFKYPLSNVNPDDLVSKLSKNYIASAIDQRAFEKTYRSAGELESTFHRAKALRDSISKSMRNDTLNLVESIAGSCEIISEADVNPNVSKELVKLVDMCDAWVQLLGLFMRQIDEMTNCINATTDQIKTLAKKDKA
;
A
#
# COMPACT_ATOMS: atom_id res chain seq x y z
N MET A 1 22.75 -18.73 -2.46
CA MET A 1 21.63 -18.04 -1.80
C MET A 1 21.21 -18.93 -0.64
N ASN A 2 21.39 -18.48 0.62
CA ASN A 2 20.94 -19.25 1.78
C ASN A 2 19.42 -19.34 1.72
N ILE A 3 18.89 -20.52 1.43
CA ILE A 3 17.46 -20.77 1.40
C ILE A 3 17.04 -20.74 2.87
N ARG A 4 16.16 -19.81 3.24
CA ARG A 4 15.54 -19.77 4.57
C ARG A 4 14.88 -21.12 4.83
N ASP A 5 14.93 -21.59 6.07
CA ASP A 5 14.13 -22.73 6.48
C ASP A 5 12.64 -22.40 6.29
N ILE A 6 11.86 -23.41 5.90
CA ILE A 6 10.45 -23.24 5.52
C ILE A 6 9.59 -22.67 6.67
N GLY A 7 9.84 -23.11 7.91
CA GLY A 7 9.12 -22.63 9.10
C GLY A 7 9.24 -21.11 9.29
N PRO A 8 10.45 -20.54 9.40
CA PRO A 8 10.64 -19.09 9.47
C PRO A 8 10.03 -18.30 8.31
N ALA A 9 10.12 -18.82 7.07
CA ALA A 9 9.53 -18.16 5.90
C ALA A 9 8.00 -18.11 5.99
N MET A 10 7.36 -19.23 6.35
CA MET A 10 5.92 -19.32 6.55
C MET A 10 5.44 -18.44 7.71
N ALA A 11 6.16 -18.43 8.84
CA ALA A 11 5.82 -17.57 9.97
C ALA A 11 5.86 -16.08 9.61
N THR A 12 6.87 -15.67 8.82
CA THR A 12 6.98 -14.28 8.32
C THR A 12 5.78 -13.92 7.44
N MET A 13 5.45 -14.78 6.48
CA MET A 13 4.31 -14.59 5.60
C MET A 13 2.98 -14.55 6.37
N VAL A 14 2.76 -15.46 7.34
CA VAL A 14 1.57 -15.44 8.20
C VAL A 14 1.46 -14.11 8.92
N SER A 15 2.57 -13.64 9.53
CA SER A 15 2.59 -12.35 10.21
C SER A 15 2.24 -11.20 9.28
N ASN A 16 2.86 -11.11 8.10
CA ASN A 16 2.63 -10.01 7.17
C ASN A 16 1.22 -10.07 6.55
N VAL A 17 0.73 -11.23 6.14
CA VAL A 17 -0.58 -11.38 5.51
C VAL A 17 -1.71 -11.08 6.51
N THR A 18 -1.59 -11.50 7.76
CA THR A 18 -2.61 -11.27 8.80
C THR A 18 -2.61 -9.85 9.36
N THR A 19 -1.50 -9.11 9.23
CA THR A 19 -1.39 -7.73 9.75
C THR A 19 -1.63 -6.67 8.69
N ILE A 20 -1.10 -6.86 7.47
CA ILE A 20 -1.14 -5.83 6.41
C ILE A 20 -2.45 -5.93 5.62
N VAL A 21 -2.84 -7.13 5.19
CA VAL A 21 -3.96 -7.30 4.26
C VAL A 21 -5.31 -6.94 4.89
N PRO A 22 -5.66 -7.37 6.12
CA PRO A 22 -6.90 -6.99 6.76
C PRO A 22 -7.05 -5.47 6.92
N ARG A 23 -6.00 -4.75 7.29
CA ARG A 23 -6.02 -3.28 7.40
C ARG A 23 -6.46 -2.61 6.10
N PHE A 24 -6.06 -3.18 4.96
CA PHE A 24 -6.35 -2.62 3.65
C PHE A 24 -7.78 -2.93 3.15
N PHE A 25 -8.29 -4.13 3.43
CA PHE A 25 -9.56 -4.60 2.83
C PHE A 25 -10.76 -4.61 3.77
N SER A 26 -10.57 -4.44 5.08
CA SER A 26 -11.66 -4.46 6.07
C SER A 26 -12.25 -3.08 6.41
N GLY A 27 -11.72 -1.99 5.82
CA GLY A 27 -12.23 -0.63 6.04
C GLY A 27 -12.24 -0.26 7.52
N THR A 28 -11.15 -0.53 8.22
CA THR A 28 -11.04 -0.29 9.66
C THR A 28 -11.24 1.20 9.99
N LYS A 29 -11.85 1.47 11.15
CA LYS A 29 -12.14 2.80 11.69
C LYS A 29 -10.93 3.75 11.86
N ASP A 30 -9.72 3.24 11.67
CA ASP A 30 -8.46 4.00 11.70
C ASP A 30 -8.09 4.59 10.32
N ASP A 31 -8.90 4.38 9.28
CA ASP A 31 -8.67 4.97 7.96
C ASP A 31 -8.66 6.50 8.06
N VAL A 32 -7.55 7.11 7.65
CA VAL A 32 -7.44 8.56 7.54
C VAL A 32 -8.45 9.03 6.50
N VAL A 33 -9.52 9.69 6.94
CA VAL A 33 -10.54 10.23 6.03
C VAL A 33 -10.04 11.52 5.41
N LEU A 34 -9.98 11.56 4.07
CA LEU A 34 -9.63 12.78 3.35
C LEU A 34 -10.73 13.84 3.55
N ALA A 35 -10.34 15.11 3.64
CA ALA A 35 -11.25 16.26 3.71
C ALA A 35 -12.40 16.18 2.69
N THR A 36 -13.58 16.65 3.08
CA THR A 36 -14.80 16.49 2.27
C THR A 36 -14.82 17.41 1.05
N TYR A 37 -15.70 17.13 0.07
CA TYR A 37 -15.83 17.99 -1.11
C TYR A 37 -16.23 19.43 -0.75
N SER A 38 -17.08 19.62 0.27
CA SER A 38 -17.44 20.95 0.76
C SER A 38 -16.26 21.67 1.40
N ASP A 39 -15.42 20.93 2.16
CA ASP A 39 -14.18 21.50 2.72
C ASP A 39 -13.23 21.97 1.63
N VAL A 40 -13.10 21.19 0.56
CA VAL A 40 -12.22 21.50 -0.57
C VAL A 40 -12.79 22.61 -1.44
N ASP A 41 -14.10 22.71 -1.67
CA ASP A 41 -14.69 23.79 -2.49
C ASP A 41 -14.50 25.18 -1.85
N GLU A 42 -14.72 25.31 -0.55
CA GLU A 42 -14.49 26.56 0.18
C GLU A 42 -13.00 26.95 0.16
N VAL A 43 -12.13 25.98 0.43
CA VAL A 43 -10.67 26.16 0.37
C VAL A 43 -10.23 26.51 -1.05
N SER A 44 -10.78 25.88 -2.08
CA SER A 44 -10.45 26.11 -3.48
C SER A 44 -10.88 27.50 -3.95
N LYS A 45 -12.05 27.98 -3.53
CA LYS A 45 -12.50 29.36 -3.80
C LYS A 45 -11.56 30.39 -3.18
N TRP A 46 -11.12 30.15 -1.96
CA TRP A 46 -10.17 31.03 -1.26
C TRP A 46 -8.79 30.99 -1.92
N ILE A 47 -8.26 29.79 -2.20
CA ILE A 47 -7.02 29.54 -2.95
C ILE A 47 -6.99 30.30 -4.29
N LYS A 48 -8.10 30.28 -5.05
CA LYS A 48 -8.21 30.98 -6.34
C LYS A 48 -8.17 32.50 -6.20
N ARG A 49 -8.65 33.04 -5.07
CA ARG A 49 -8.65 34.48 -4.78
C ARG A 49 -7.27 34.97 -4.37
N GLU A 50 -6.56 34.22 -3.53
CA GLU A 50 -5.32 34.69 -2.90
C GLU A 50 -4.03 34.51 -3.73
N GLN A 51 -4.11 33.88 -4.91
CA GLN A 51 -3.02 33.66 -5.88
C GLN A 51 -1.60 33.84 -5.30
N TYR A 52 -1.11 32.83 -4.57
CA TYR A 52 0.20 32.77 -3.91
C TYR A 52 0.57 33.84 -2.86
N ALA A 53 0.00 35.04 -2.91
CA ALA A 53 0.37 36.17 -2.07
C ALA A 53 0.28 35.83 -0.56
N ASN A 54 -0.74 35.06 -0.18
CA ASN A 54 -0.93 34.65 1.22
C ASN A 54 -0.27 33.31 1.59
N PHE A 55 0.37 32.63 0.64
CA PHE A 55 0.96 31.31 0.84
C PHE A 55 2.49 31.32 0.90
N LEU A 56 3.14 32.38 0.41
CA LEU A 56 4.60 32.50 0.41
C LEU A 56 5.17 32.37 1.83
N GLY A 57 6.05 31.39 2.03
CA GLY A 57 6.68 31.13 3.32
C GLY A 57 5.80 30.44 4.37
N MET A 58 4.51 30.17 4.05
CA MET A 58 3.62 29.40 4.91
C MET A 58 4.17 27.98 5.08
N GLN A 59 4.37 27.54 6.32
CA GLN A 59 4.87 26.20 6.60
C GLN A 59 3.74 25.19 6.55
N VAL A 60 3.82 24.25 5.61
CA VAL A 60 2.89 23.12 5.46
C VAL A 60 3.56 21.81 5.84
N PRO A 61 2.80 20.86 6.40
CA PRO A 61 3.33 19.54 6.72
C PRO A 61 3.63 18.75 5.46
N VAL A 62 4.72 17.99 5.51
CA VAL A 62 5.10 17.01 4.49
C VAL A 62 5.48 15.69 5.16
N PRO A 63 5.31 14.54 4.47
CA PRO A 63 5.77 13.28 5.02
C PRO A 63 7.28 13.32 5.29
N PRO A 64 7.75 12.65 6.34
CA PRO A 64 9.17 12.61 6.69
C PRO A 64 10.03 12.10 5.51
N GLY A 65 11.10 12.81 5.17
CA GLY A 65 12.01 12.41 4.09
C GLY A 65 11.43 12.50 2.67
N PHE A 66 10.23 13.08 2.55
CA PHE A 66 9.60 13.37 1.28
C PHE A 66 10.41 14.41 0.51
N ASN A 67 10.97 14.10 -0.66
CA ASN A 67 11.82 15.05 -1.40
C ASN A 67 11.26 15.40 -2.80
N ALA A 68 9.94 15.35 -2.95
CA ALA A 68 9.25 15.67 -4.19
C ALA A 68 8.12 16.70 -3.94
N PHE A 69 7.46 17.13 -5.02
CA PHE A 69 6.17 17.82 -4.89
C PHE A 69 5.07 16.79 -4.60
N VAL A 70 4.10 17.14 -3.75
CA VAL A 70 3.02 16.21 -3.35
C VAL A 70 2.25 15.69 -4.57
N PHE A 71 2.07 16.54 -5.58
CA PHE A 71 1.41 16.17 -6.84
C PHE A 71 2.14 15.09 -7.65
N ASP A 72 3.48 15.11 -7.63
CA ASP A 72 4.30 14.11 -8.32
C ASP A 72 4.24 12.78 -7.59
N HIS A 73 4.17 12.83 -6.25
CA HIS A 73 4.01 11.63 -5.45
C HIS A 73 2.65 10.96 -5.65
N ILE A 74 1.58 11.74 -5.77
CA ILE A 74 0.27 11.18 -6.15
C ILE A 74 0.33 10.44 -7.49
N LYS A 75 1.00 11.01 -8.51
CA LYS A 75 1.20 10.31 -9.80
C LYS A 75 1.90 8.97 -9.59
N GLN A 76 2.94 8.98 -8.78
CA GLN A 76 3.68 7.77 -8.47
C GLN A 76 2.81 6.72 -7.76
N LEU A 77 1.99 7.13 -6.78
CA LEU A 77 1.06 6.23 -6.10
C LEU A 77 0.00 5.68 -7.06
N GLU A 78 -0.62 6.53 -7.90
CA GLU A 78 -1.57 6.08 -8.92
C GLU A 78 -0.95 5.06 -9.89
N ASP A 79 0.31 5.26 -10.30
CA ASP A 79 1.00 4.31 -11.17
C ASP A 79 1.25 2.96 -10.51
N VAL A 80 1.58 2.95 -9.22
CA VAL A 80 1.74 1.70 -8.46
C VAL A 80 0.38 1.03 -8.23
N TRP A 81 -0.67 1.82 -7.99
CA TRP A 81 -2.03 1.31 -7.79
C TRP A 81 -2.57 0.53 -9.00
N LYS A 82 -2.28 0.97 -10.23
CA LYS A 82 -2.63 0.23 -11.47
C LYS A 82 -2.09 -1.21 -11.49
N VAL A 83 -1.05 -1.48 -10.72
CA VAL A 83 -0.48 -2.83 -10.56
C VAL A 83 -1.10 -3.52 -9.34
N LEU A 84 -1.18 -2.81 -8.21
CA LEU A 84 -1.67 -3.36 -6.94
C LEU A 84 -3.17 -3.70 -6.94
N GLU A 85 -3.99 -3.07 -7.77
CA GLU A 85 -5.41 -3.43 -7.91
C GLU A 85 -5.61 -4.90 -8.31
N GLY A 86 -4.61 -5.51 -8.94
CA GLY A 86 -4.60 -6.93 -9.32
C GLY A 86 -4.09 -7.90 -8.25
N VAL A 87 -3.64 -7.43 -7.08
CA VAL A 87 -2.92 -8.27 -6.10
C VAL A 87 -3.78 -9.43 -5.58
N VAL A 88 -5.07 -9.24 -5.39
CA VAL A 88 -5.98 -10.27 -4.88
C VAL A 88 -6.12 -11.41 -5.89
N ASP A 89 -6.44 -11.09 -7.15
CA ASP A 89 -6.69 -12.09 -8.18
C ASP A 89 -5.40 -12.68 -8.77
N GLY A 90 -4.33 -11.89 -8.82
CA GLY A 90 -3.05 -12.26 -9.42
C GLY A 90 -2.04 -12.90 -8.46
N VAL A 91 -2.17 -12.66 -7.15
CA VAL A 91 -1.23 -13.17 -6.14
C VAL A 91 -1.95 -13.97 -5.06
N LEU A 92 -2.85 -13.34 -4.29
CA LEU A 92 -3.40 -13.98 -3.09
C LEU A 92 -4.23 -15.24 -3.41
N LYS A 93 -5.10 -15.19 -4.44
CA LYS A 93 -5.92 -16.35 -4.83
C LYS A 93 -5.07 -17.54 -5.34
N PRO A 94 -4.12 -17.36 -6.27
CA PRO A 94 -3.22 -18.45 -6.69
C PRO A 94 -2.41 -19.03 -5.53
N VAL A 95 -1.84 -18.18 -4.67
CA VAL A 95 -1.08 -18.64 -3.48
C VAL A 95 -1.97 -19.48 -2.58
N ASN A 96 -3.19 -19.00 -2.29
CA ASN A 96 -4.13 -19.73 -1.45
C ASN A 96 -4.49 -21.11 -2.05
N HIS A 97 -4.77 -21.16 -3.37
CA HIS A 97 -5.12 -22.42 -4.03
C HIS A 97 -4.01 -23.47 -3.90
N GLU A 98 -2.77 -23.07 -4.13
CA GLU A 98 -1.61 -23.96 -4.00
C GLU A 98 -1.39 -24.42 -2.55
N LEU A 99 -1.35 -23.48 -1.60
CA LEU A 99 -1.12 -23.80 -0.19
C LEU A 99 -2.25 -24.67 0.39
N ALA A 100 -3.50 -24.35 0.08
CA ALA A 100 -4.64 -25.14 0.54
C ALA A 100 -4.63 -26.55 -0.06
N GLY A 101 -4.24 -26.70 -1.34
CA GLY A 101 -4.08 -28.02 -1.97
C GLY A 101 -3.04 -28.88 -1.25
N LEU A 102 -1.90 -28.28 -0.88
CA LEU A 102 -0.82 -28.96 -0.16
C LEU A 102 -1.18 -29.27 1.29
N ALA A 103 -1.82 -28.34 1.99
CA ALA A 103 -2.27 -28.53 3.37
C ALA A 103 -3.32 -29.66 3.49
N ASN A 104 -4.15 -29.85 2.46
CA ASN A 104 -5.12 -30.95 2.40
C ASN A 104 -4.51 -32.31 2.02
N ALA A 105 -3.26 -32.33 1.53
CA ALA A 105 -2.56 -33.57 1.18
C ALA A 105 -1.11 -33.59 1.70
N PRO A 106 -0.88 -33.54 3.04
CA PRO A 106 0.48 -33.41 3.60
C PRO A 106 1.44 -34.52 3.18
N ALA A 107 0.92 -35.73 2.91
CA ALA A 107 1.73 -36.84 2.41
C ALA A 107 2.50 -36.49 1.11
N MET A 108 1.94 -35.63 0.27
CA MET A 108 2.57 -35.17 -0.97
C MET A 108 3.81 -34.30 -0.73
N LEU A 109 3.94 -33.68 0.45
CA LEU A 109 5.08 -32.85 0.81
C LEU A 109 6.38 -33.66 0.95
N THR A 110 6.27 -34.95 1.26
CA THR A 110 7.43 -35.86 1.45
C THR A 110 8.00 -36.39 0.13
N VAL A 111 7.23 -36.31 -0.96
CA VAL A 111 7.61 -36.87 -2.27
C VAL A 111 8.40 -35.81 -3.06
N PRO A 112 9.56 -36.15 -3.66
CA PRO A 112 10.39 -35.22 -4.42
C PRO A 112 9.79 -34.96 -5.82
N VAL A 113 8.54 -34.49 -5.88
CA VAL A 113 7.90 -34.10 -7.14
C VAL A 113 8.28 -32.66 -7.44
N ALA A 114 8.55 -32.36 -8.71
CA ALA A 114 8.70 -30.98 -9.15
C ALA A 114 7.36 -30.26 -8.97
N PHE A 115 7.31 -29.31 -8.04
CA PHE A 115 6.17 -28.44 -7.83
C PHE A 115 5.94 -27.63 -9.11
N ARG A 116 4.79 -27.84 -9.77
CA ARG A 116 4.42 -27.05 -10.95
C ARG A 116 3.50 -25.94 -10.48
N MET A 117 4.04 -24.72 -10.40
CA MET A 117 3.26 -23.48 -10.18
C MET A 117 2.35 -23.14 -11.38
N SER A 118 1.78 -24.12 -12.08
CA SER A 118 1.09 -23.93 -13.35
C SER A 118 -0.20 -23.11 -13.25
N GLY A 119 -0.74 -22.92 -12.04
CA GLY A 119 -1.86 -22.03 -11.76
C GLY A 119 -1.45 -20.58 -11.47
N PHE A 120 -0.17 -20.31 -11.24
CA PHE A 120 0.34 -18.95 -11.09
C PHE A 120 0.37 -18.26 -12.44
N LYS A 121 -0.48 -17.24 -12.61
CA LYS A 121 -0.18 -16.14 -13.54
C LYS A 121 0.94 -15.30 -12.92
N TYR A 122 2.14 -15.85 -12.81
CA TYR A 122 3.29 -15.24 -12.12
C TYR A 122 3.84 -14.03 -12.90
N PRO A 123 3.94 -12.86 -12.25
CA PRO A 123 2.85 -12.18 -11.55
C PRO A 123 2.08 -11.40 -12.63
N LEU A 124 1.92 -10.10 -12.53
CA LEU A 124 1.95 -9.29 -13.75
C LEU A 124 3.30 -9.58 -14.45
N SER A 125 3.34 -10.51 -15.40
CA SER A 125 4.51 -11.26 -15.93
C SER A 125 5.81 -10.49 -16.25
N ASN A 126 5.81 -9.16 -16.16
CA ASN A 126 6.92 -8.24 -16.45
C ASN A 126 7.28 -7.30 -15.28
N VAL A 127 6.70 -7.44 -14.08
CA VAL A 127 6.87 -6.48 -12.97
C VAL A 127 7.44 -7.17 -11.74
N ASN A 128 8.61 -6.72 -11.29
CA ASN A 128 9.20 -7.12 -10.02
C ASN A 128 8.65 -6.22 -8.89
N PRO A 129 8.04 -6.76 -7.82
CA PRO A 129 7.58 -5.95 -6.69
C PRO A 129 8.71 -5.13 -6.06
N ASP A 130 9.96 -5.62 -6.06
CA ASP A 130 11.11 -4.89 -5.52
C ASP A 130 11.41 -3.59 -6.30
N ASP A 131 11.13 -3.57 -7.61
CA ASP A 131 11.27 -2.36 -8.43
C ASP A 131 10.24 -1.30 -8.01
N LEU A 132 9.01 -1.74 -7.68
CA LEU A 132 7.96 -0.87 -7.18
C LEU A 132 8.24 -0.40 -5.76
N VAL A 133 8.77 -1.27 -4.90
CA VAL A 133 9.25 -0.90 -3.56
C VAL A 133 10.34 0.16 -3.68
N SER A 134 11.32 -0.05 -4.57
CA SER A 134 12.39 0.91 -4.83
C SER A 134 11.84 2.24 -5.35
N LYS A 135 10.85 2.20 -6.25
CA LYS A 135 10.13 3.38 -6.72
C LYS A 135 9.53 4.13 -5.53
N LEU A 136 8.66 3.49 -4.74
CA LEU A 136 7.98 4.07 -3.58
C LEU A 136 8.94 4.59 -2.51
N SER A 137 10.04 3.88 -2.25
CA SER A 137 10.99 4.21 -1.18
C SER A 137 11.92 5.35 -1.53
N LYS A 138 12.09 5.65 -2.84
CA LYS A 138 12.97 6.72 -3.33
C LYS A 138 12.70 8.10 -2.71
N ASN A 139 11.45 8.33 -2.28
CA ASN A 139 10.99 9.61 -1.76
C ASN A 139 10.57 9.53 -0.28
N TYR A 140 11.02 8.53 0.50
CA TYR A 140 10.66 8.38 1.91
C TYR A 140 11.89 8.02 2.76
N ILE A 141 12.53 9.03 3.34
CA ILE A 141 13.78 8.91 4.10
C ILE A 141 13.64 9.61 5.47
N ALA A 142 13.06 8.93 6.48
CA ALA A 142 13.11 9.22 7.93
C ALA A 142 11.72 9.28 8.60
N SER A 143 11.70 9.55 9.91
CA SER A 143 10.62 9.21 10.86
C SER A 143 10.01 10.41 11.62
N ALA A 144 10.35 11.66 11.28
CA ALA A 144 9.87 12.86 11.96
C ALA A 144 9.07 13.79 11.03
N ILE A 145 7.93 14.31 11.50
CA ILE A 145 7.08 15.27 10.77
C ILE A 145 7.93 16.46 10.34
N ASP A 146 8.03 16.67 9.03
CA ASP A 146 8.77 17.76 8.41
C ASP A 146 7.78 18.87 8.01
N GLN A 147 8.22 20.13 8.09
CA GLN A 147 7.45 21.30 7.68
C GLN A 147 8.26 22.09 6.66
N ARG A 148 7.60 22.46 5.57
CA ARG A 148 8.25 23.17 4.47
C ARG A 148 7.41 24.33 4.00
N ALA A 149 8.09 25.34 3.46
CA ALA A 149 7.41 26.45 2.80
C ALA A 149 6.50 25.92 1.69
N PHE A 150 5.29 26.46 1.60
CA PHE A 150 4.24 26.01 0.69
C PHE A 150 4.74 25.88 -0.75
N GLU A 151 5.49 26.86 -1.24
CA GLU A 151 6.03 26.88 -2.60
C GLU A 151 7.07 25.78 -2.89
N LYS A 152 7.64 25.16 -1.84
CA LYS A 152 8.54 24.00 -1.94
C LYS A 152 7.79 22.67 -1.89
N THR A 153 6.51 22.68 -1.52
CA THR A 153 5.66 21.50 -1.35
C THR A 153 4.60 21.39 -2.46
N TYR A 154 4.05 22.53 -2.87
CA TYR A 154 3.03 22.70 -3.90
C TYR A 154 3.45 23.80 -4.90
N ARG A 155 3.45 23.48 -6.20
CA ARG A 155 3.81 24.40 -7.29
C ARG A 155 2.74 25.43 -7.63
N SER A 156 1.52 25.24 -7.13
CA SER A 156 0.51 26.29 -7.09
C SER A 156 -0.60 25.99 -6.11
N ALA A 157 -1.32 27.04 -5.77
CA ALA A 157 -2.62 26.96 -5.12
C ALA A 157 -3.56 25.99 -5.90
N GLY A 158 -3.56 26.04 -7.24
CA GLY A 158 -4.32 25.12 -8.09
C GLY A 158 -3.76 23.69 -8.15
N GLU A 159 -2.46 23.51 -7.95
CA GLU A 159 -1.85 22.18 -7.81
C GLU A 159 -2.31 21.49 -6.52
N LEU A 160 -2.46 22.24 -5.43
CA LEU A 160 -3.05 21.74 -4.19
C LEU A 160 -4.50 21.25 -4.41
N GLU A 161 -5.36 22.03 -5.06
CA GLU A 161 -6.72 21.60 -5.44
C GLU A 161 -6.71 20.31 -6.28
N SER A 162 -5.83 20.24 -7.28
CA SER A 162 -5.67 19.06 -8.13
C SER A 162 -5.18 17.84 -7.33
N THR A 163 -4.31 18.06 -6.35
CA THR A 163 -3.80 17.04 -5.43
C THR A 163 -4.93 16.44 -4.59
N PHE A 164 -5.82 17.27 -4.05
CA PHE A 164 -7.01 16.78 -3.32
C PHE A 164 -7.87 15.86 -4.16
N HIS A 165 -8.26 16.30 -5.37
CA HIS A 165 -9.15 15.52 -6.23
C HIS A 165 -8.56 14.16 -6.59
N ARG A 166 -7.27 14.11 -6.87
CA ARG A 166 -6.58 12.88 -7.24
C ARG A 166 -6.38 11.94 -6.05
N ALA A 167 -5.98 12.47 -4.89
CA ALA A 167 -5.91 11.69 -3.65
C ALA A 167 -7.27 11.06 -3.30
N LYS A 168 -8.36 11.81 -3.50
CA LYS A 168 -9.72 11.30 -3.30
C LYS A 168 -10.07 10.19 -4.27
N ALA A 169 -9.86 10.41 -5.56
CA ALA A 169 -10.16 9.41 -6.59
C ALA A 169 -9.39 8.10 -6.36
N LEU A 170 -8.12 8.20 -5.92
CA LEU A 170 -7.29 7.05 -5.57
C LEU A 170 -7.85 6.30 -4.37
N ARG A 171 -8.23 7.00 -3.29
CA ARG A 171 -8.88 6.38 -2.12
C ARG A 171 -10.21 5.72 -2.49
N ASP A 172 -11.05 6.39 -3.27
CA ASP A 172 -12.33 5.82 -3.72
C ASP A 172 -12.11 4.56 -4.57
N SER A 173 -11.06 4.53 -5.40
CA SER A 173 -10.68 3.34 -6.18
C SER A 173 -10.24 2.18 -5.28
N ILE A 174 -9.46 2.47 -4.24
CA ILE A 174 -9.04 1.50 -3.23
C ILE A 174 -10.26 0.91 -2.52
N SER A 175 -11.15 1.76 -2.01
CA SER A 175 -12.36 1.33 -1.30
C SER A 175 -13.30 0.52 -2.19
N LYS A 176 -13.44 0.86 -3.47
CA LYS A 176 -14.24 0.04 -4.42
C LYS A 176 -13.63 -1.35 -4.66
N SER A 177 -12.32 -1.50 -4.50
CA SER A 177 -11.63 -2.77 -4.64
C SER A 177 -11.72 -3.65 -3.38
N MET A 178 -12.41 -3.20 -2.32
CA MET A 178 -12.67 -3.97 -1.10
C MET A 178 -13.54 -5.19 -1.41
N ARG A 179 -12.90 -6.35 -1.56
CA ARG A 179 -13.61 -7.63 -1.70
C ARG A 179 -13.62 -8.35 -0.36
N ASN A 180 -14.82 -8.65 0.14
CA ASN A 180 -15.04 -9.43 1.36
C ASN A 180 -14.30 -10.79 1.33
N ASP A 181 -14.09 -11.36 0.13
CA ASP A 181 -13.32 -12.60 -0.07
C ASP A 181 -11.87 -12.52 0.45
N THR A 182 -11.31 -11.32 0.59
CA THR A 182 -9.88 -11.17 0.92
C THR A 182 -9.57 -11.57 2.36
N LEU A 183 -10.49 -11.35 3.30
CA LEU A 183 -10.31 -11.79 4.69
C LEU A 183 -10.32 -13.32 4.79
N ASN A 184 -11.26 -13.97 4.09
CA ASN A 184 -11.30 -15.43 4.00
C ASN A 184 -10.02 -16.00 3.37
N LEU A 185 -9.46 -15.31 2.37
CA LEU A 185 -8.18 -15.70 1.77
C LEU A 185 -7.02 -15.57 2.77
N VAL A 186 -6.97 -14.50 3.56
CA VAL A 186 -5.94 -14.30 4.60
C VAL A 186 -5.98 -15.42 5.62
N GLU A 187 -7.16 -15.76 6.13
CA GLU A 187 -7.34 -16.84 7.12
C GLU A 187 -6.94 -18.21 6.53
N SER A 188 -7.38 -18.50 5.30
CA SER A 188 -7.06 -19.75 4.61
C SER A 188 -5.55 -19.90 4.31
N ILE A 189 -4.89 -18.82 3.87
CA ILE A 189 -3.43 -18.81 3.67
C ILE A 189 -2.71 -19.04 5.00
N ALA A 190 -3.13 -18.35 6.06
CA ALA A 190 -2.49 -18.47 7.36
C ALA A 190 -2.57 -19.91 7.90
N GLY A 191 -3.77 -20.51 7.91
CA GLY A 191 -3.95 -21.89 8.35
C GLY A 191 -3.19 -22.91 7.50
N SER A 192 -3.12 -22.69 6.18
CA SER A 192 -2.35 -23.57 5.29
C SER A 192 -0.84 -23.50 5.57
N CYS A 193 -0.31 -22.30 5.82
CA CYS A 193 1.09 -22.11 6.22
C CYS A 193 1.41 -22.80 7.54
N GLU A 194 0.53 -22.71 8.55
CA GLU A 194 0.70 -23.39 9.83
C GLU A 194 0.79 -24.91 9.65
N ILE A 195 -0.18 -25.51 8.94
CA ILE A 195 -0.21 -26.96 8.66
C ILE A 195 1.06 -27.43 7.96
N ILE A 196 1.51 -26.70 6.92
CA ILE A 196 2.68 -27.09 6.14
C ILE A 196 3.97 -26.91 6.95
N SER A 197 4.03 -25.89 7.83
CA SER A 197 5.22 -25.63 8.65
C SER A 197 5.50 -26.73 9.68
N GLU A 198 4.47 -27.47 10.08
CA GLU A 198 4.56 -28.60 11.02
C GLU A 198 4.76 -29.96 10.33
N ALA A 199 4.60 -30.01 9.01
CA ALA A 199 4.72 -31.25 8.23
C ALA A 199 6.18 -31.65 7.98
N ASP A 200 6.40 -32.94 7.73
CA ASP A 200 7.68 -33.41 7.17
C ASP A 200 7.71 -33.09 5.67
N VAL A 201 8.68 -32.28 5.24
CA VAL A 201 8.74 -31.72 3.88
C VAL A 201 10.05 -32.11 3.22
N ASN A 202 9.94 -32.68 2.02
CA ASN A 202 11.09 -32.98 1.18
C ASN A 202 11.91 -31.72 0.90
N PRO A 203 13.25 -31.75 0.99
CA PRO A 203 14.09 -30.59 0.76
C PRO A 203 13.85 -29.89 -0.59
N ASN A 204 13.50 -30.63 -1.66
CA ASN A 204 13.21 -30.01 -2.96
C ASN A 204 11.87 -29.27 -2.97
N VAL A 205 10.86 -29.83 -2.31
CA VAL A 205 9.53 -29.21 -2.17
C VAL A 205 9.63 -27.97 -1.27
N SER A 206 10.40 -28.07 -0.18
CA SER A 206 10.67 -26.96 0.73
C SER A 206 11.25 -25.73 0.02
N LYS A 207 12.21 -25.93 -0.91
CA LYS A 207 12.79 -24.83 -1.69
C LYS A 207 11.78 -24.11 -2.57
N GLU A 208 10.87 -24.84 -3.21
CA GLU A 208 9.83 -24.22 -4.06
C GLU A 208 8.75 -23.53 -3.22
N LEU A 209 8.40 -24.09 -2.06
CA LEU A 209 7.48 -23.47 -1.11
C LEU A 209 8.03 -22.15 -0.54
N VAL A 210 9.32 -22.11 -0.19
CA VAL A 210 9.97 -20.87 0.26
C VAL A 210 9.89 -19.79 -0.81
N LYS A 211 10.15 -20.11 -2.09
CA LYS A 211 10.01 -19.15 -3.20
C LYS A 211 8.57 -18.64 -3.36
N LEU A 212 7.59 -19.53 -3.25
CA LEU A 212 6.16 -19.19 -3.34
C LEU A 212 5.77 -18.19 -2.24
N VAL A 213 6.14 -18.52 -1.00
CA VAL A 213 5.82 -17.75 0.19
C VAL A 213 6.56 -16.40 0.18
N ASP A 214 7.86 -16.39 -0.13
CA ASP A 214 8.67 -15.15 -0.23
C ASP A 214 8.14 -14.21 -1.32
N MET A 215 7.70 -14.74 -2.47
CA MET A 215 7.10 -13.90 -3.51
C MET A 215 5.78 -13.29 -3.03
N CYS A 216 4.91 -14.07 -2.38
CA CYS A 216 3.66 -13.54 -1.87
C CYS A 216 3.92 -12.47 -0.81
N ASP A 217 4.89 -12.72 0.06
CA ASP A 217 5.31 -11.81 1.11
C ASP A 217 5.80 -10.48 0.53
N ALA A 218 6.60 -10.49 -0.53
CA ALA A 218 7.06 -9.28 -1.23
C ALA A 218 5.89 -8.41 -1.73
N TRP A 219 4.84 -9.02 -2.31
CA TRP A 219 3.64 -8.30 -2.76
C TRP A 219 2.84 -7.74 -1.59
N VAL A 220 2.70 -8.49 -0.50
CA VAL A 220 2.02 -8.04 0.72
C VAL A 220 2.77 -6.87 1.37
N GLN A 221 4.11 -6.94 1.44
CA GLN A 221 4.93 -5.83 1.95
C GLN A 221 4.84 -4.58 1.08
N LEU A 222 4.85 -4.72 -0.25
CA LEU A 222 4.63 -3.60 -1.18
C LEU A 222 3.27 -2.94 -0.94
N LEU A 223 2.22 -3.74 -0.75
CA LEU A 223 0.88 -3.23 -0.42
C LEU A 223 0.88 -2.45 0.90
N GLY A 224 1.57 -2.95 1.93
CA GLY A 224 1.71 -2.26 3.21
C GLY A 224 2.47 -0.93 3.10
N LEU A 225 3.56 -0.91 2.33
CA LEU A 225 4.32 0.32 2.05
C LEU A 225 3.47 1.35 1.32
N PHE A 226 2.75 0.92 0.27
CA PHE A 226 1.85 1.78 -0.50
C PHE A 226 0.79 2.44 0.41
N MET A 227 0.18 1.66 1.30
CA MET A 227 -0.85 2.18 2.20
C MET A 227 -0.34 3.18 3.21
N ARG A 228 0.80 2.90 3.82
CA ARG A 228 1.44 3.86 4.73
C ARG A 228 1.64 5.21 4.04
N GLN A 229 2.10 5.22 2.79
CA GLN A 229 2.32 6.45 2.03
C GLN A 229 1.00 7.17 1.70
N ILE A 230 -0.07 6.44 1.38
CA ILE A 230 -1.42 7.01 1.18
C ILE A 230 -1.92 7.71 2.44
N ASP A 231 -1.76 7.08 3.61
CA ASP A 231 -2.18 7.64 4.89
C ASP A 231 -1.37 8.88 5.28
N GLU A 232 -0.04 8.80 5.19
CA GLU A 232 0.86 9.93 5.46
C GLU A 232 0.58 11.12 4.55
N MET A 233 0.36 10.86 3.25
CA MET A 233 -0.03 11.88 2.29
C MET A 233 -1.40 12.49 2.62
N THR A 234 -2.40 11.66 2.94
CA THR A 234 -3.75 12.12 3.30
C THR A 234 -3.70 13.03 4.54
N ASN A 235 -2.91 12.65 5.54
CA ASN A 235 -2.69 13.47 6.73
C ASN A 235 -2.07 14.84 6.41
N CYS A 236 -1.06 14.89 5.54
CA CYS A 236 -0.43 16.14 5.14
C CYS A 236 -1.38 17.06 4.37
N ILE A 237 -2.17 16.46 3.47
CA ILE A 237 -3.18 17.15 2.68
C ILE A 237 -4.26 17.73 3.61
N ASN A 238 -4.80 16.95 4.54
CA ASN A 238 -5.81 17.40 5.51
C ASN A 238 -5.30 18.53 6.41
N ALA A 239 -4.10 18.37 6.97
CA ALA A 239 -3.51 19.39 7.83
C ALA A 239 -3.24 20.70 7.06
N THR A 240 -2.86 20.61 5.77
CA THR A 240 -2.77 21.77 4.89
C THR A 240 -4.15 22.42 4.69
N THR A 241 -5.21 21.63 4.47
CA THR A 241 -6.60 22.13 4.37
C THR A 241 -6.99 22.94 5.60
N ASP A 242 -6.73 22.40 6.79
CA ASP A 242 -7.18 23.00 8.04
C ASP A 242 -6.43 24.30 8.37
N GLN A 243 -5.15 24.38 8.03
CA GLN A 243 -4.40 25.63 8.08
C GLN A 243 -5.03 26.69 7.16
N ILE A 244 -5.36 26.32 5.92
CA ILE A 244 -5.97 27.23 4.95
C ILE A 244 -7.35 27.71 5.41
N LYS A 245 -8.19 26.81 5.94
CA LYS A 245 -9.48 27.18 6.53
C LYS A 245 -9.31 28.19 7.67
N THR A 246 -8.28 28.00 8.49
CA THR A 246 -8.00 28.92 9.61
C THR A 246 -7.60 30.30 9.12
N LEU A 247 -6.77 30.39 8.08
CA LEU A 247 -6.40 31.66 7.43
C LEU A 247 -7.61 32.33 6.78
N ALA A 248 -8.43 31.57 6.05
CA ALA A 248 -9.63 32.07 5.40
C ALA A 248 -10.68 32.62 6.39
N LYS A 249 -10.76 32.06 7.60
CA LYS A 249 -11.61 32.58 8.67
C LYS A 249 -11.07 33.88 9.25
N LYS A 250 -9.76 34.00 9.44
CA LYS A 250 -9.11 35.21 9.97
C LYS A 250 -9.24 36.41 9.02
N ASP A 251 -9.20 36.18 7.72
CA ASP A 251 -9.38 37.23 6.70
C ASP A 251 -10.81 37.82 6.66
N LYS A 252 -11.80 37.09 7.19
CA LYS A 252 -13.20 37.54 7.29
C LYS A 252 -13.52 38.25 8.61
N ALA A 253 -12.60 38.28 9.57
CA ALA A 253 -12.78 38.84 10.92
C ALA A 253 -12.13 40.23 11.02
#